data_AF-A0A916W4H7-F1
#
_entry.id   AF-A0A916W4H7-F1
#
_cell.length_a   1.000
_cell.length_b   1.000
_cell.length_c   1.000
_cell.angle_alpha   90.00
_cell.angle_beta   90.00
_cell.angle_gamma   90.00
#
_symmetry.space_group_name_H-M   'P 1'
#
loop_
_entity.id
_entity.type
_entity.pdbx_description
1 polymer ?
#
loop_
_entity_poly.entity_id
_entity_poly.type
_entity_poly.pdbx_seq_one_letter_code
_entity_poly.pdbx_strand_id
1 'polypeptide(L)' 'MRQFNEIKNRNELADFLKVPRKQLSYLLYKKGIDNLYTSFDIPKKTGGVRKINAPVDELKEIQKN' A
#
# COMPACT_ATOMS: atom_id res chain seq x y z
N MET A 1 8.49 22.60 -1.48
CA MET A 1 8.09 21.19 -1.21
C MET A 1 9.30 20.32 -1.50
N ARG A 2 9.59 19.32 -0.67
CA ARG A 2 10.61 18.30 -1.00
C ARG A 2 10.13 17.49 -2.21
N GLN A 3 11.05 17.11 -3.09
CA GLN A 3 10.76 16.18 -4.17
C GLN A 3 10.78 14.73 -3.65
N PHE A 4 10.03 13.84 -4.31
CA PHE A 4 9.94 12.44 -3.89
C PHE A 4 11.31 11.72 -3.85
N ASN A 5 12.16 12.01 -4.83
CA ASN A 5 13.53 11.45 -4.92
C ASN A 5 14.50 11.98 -3.84
N GLU A 6 14.12 13.01 -3.07
CA GLU A 6 14.93 13.54 -1.98
C GLU A 6 14.70 12.81 -0.65
N ILE A 7 13.65 11.99 -0.56
CA ILE A 7 13.27 11.26 0.65
C ILE A 7 14.35 10.23 1.00
N LYS A 8 14.86 10.26 2.23
CA LYS A 8 15.96 9.40 2.70
C LYS A 8 15.54 8.34 3.69
N ASN A 9 14.40 8.51 4.35
CA ASN A 9 13.97 7.58 5.39
C ASN A 9 12.45 7.45 5.49
N ARG A 10 12.02 6.43 6.23
CA ARG A 10 10.61 6.07 6.43
C ARG A 10 9.78 7.22 7.02
N ASN A 11 10.33 8.00 7.95
CA ASN A 11 9.59 9.10 8.57
C ASN A 11 9.35 10.22 7.55
N GLU A 12 10.37 10.56 6.77
CA GLU A 12 10.24 11.53 5.67
C GLU A 12 9.25 11.07 4.61
N LEU A 13 9.21 9.77 4.31
CA LEU A 13 8.21 9.20 3.40
C LEU A 13 6.80 9.34 3.96
N ALA A 14 6.59 9.03 5.24
CA ALA A 14 5.27 9.19 5.88
C ALA A 14 4.81 10.65 5.87
N ASP A 15 5.71 11.59 6.19
CA ASP A 15 5.41 13.01 6.18
C ASP A 15 5.09 13.51 4.76
N PHE A 16 5.85 13.04 3.75
CA PHE A 16 5.61 13.36 2.34
C PHE A 16 4.24 12.86 1.86
N LEU A 17 3.90 11.61 2.20
CA LEU A 17 2.61 10.99 1.88
C LEU A 17 1.45 11.51 2.75
N LYS A 18 1.72 12.42 3.70
CA LYS A 18 0.76 12.99 4.65
C LYS A 18 0.03 11.94 5.48
N VAL A 19 0.74 10.87 5.87
CA VAL A 19 0.20 9.82 6.73
C VAL A 19 0.95 9.77 8.06
N PRO A 20 0.30 9.37 9.17
CA PRO A 20 0.99 9.22 10.45
C PRO A 20 2.19 8.27 10.36
N ARG A 21 3.36 8.69 10.84
CA ARG A 21 4.58 7.86 10.90
C ARG A 21 4.36 6.50 11.59
N LYS A 22 3.52 6.49 12.64
CA LYS A 22 3.11 5.28 13.36
C LYS A 22 2.31 4.33 12.48
N GLN A 23 1.45 4.84 11.60
CA GLN A 23 0.68 4.03 10.66
C GLN A 23 1.61 3.32 9.68
N LEU A 24 2.53 4.06 9.03
CA LEU A 24 3.49 3.46 8.10
C LEU A 24 4.38 2.41 8.80
N SER A 25 4.84 2.69 10.02
CA SER A 25 5.64 1.74 10.80
C SER A 25 4.83 0.52 11.24
N TYR A 26 3.57 0.69 11.63
CA TYR A 26 2.67 -0.40 11.98
C TYR A 26 2.45 -1.35 10.79
N LEU A 27 2.17 -0.81 9.60
CA LEU A 27 1.92 -1.63 8.42
C LEU A 27 3.17 -2.44 8.01
N LEU A 28 4.35 -1.81 8.04
CA LEU A 28 5.60 -2.47 7.64
C LEU A 28 6.05 -3.56 8.61
N TYR A 29 5.94 -3.34 9.92
CA TYR A 29 6.59 -4.23 10.91
C TYR A 29 5.64 -5.00 11.82
N LYS A 30 4.39 -4.54 12.00
CA LYS A 30 3.43 -5.19 12.91
C LYS A 30 2.32 -5.92 12.15
N LYS A 31 1.67 -5.26 11.19
CA LYS A 31 0.70 -5.94 10.30
C LYS A 31 1.44 -6.88 9.35
N GLY A 32 2.59 -6.45 8.85
CA GLY A 32 3.40 -7.21 7.89
C GLY A 32 2.81 -7.11 6.49
N ILE A 33 3.69 -7.05 5.49
CA ILE A 33 3.32 -6.78 4.10
C ILE A 33 2.43 -7.86 3.48
N ASP A 34 2.56 -9.11 3.95
CA ASP A 34 1.77 -10.25 3.46
C ASP A 34 0.28 -10.14 3.80
N ASN A 35 -0.07 -9.32 4.79
CA ASN A 35 -1.45 -9.09 5.24
C ASN A 35 -2.07 -7.81 4.67
N LEU A 36 -1.41 -7.16 3.70
CA LEU A 36 -1.87 -5.90 3.12
C LEU A 36 -2.64 -6.05 1.80
N TYR A 37 -2.77 -7.28 1.30
CA TYR A 37 -3.55 -7.58 0.11
C TYR A 37 -4.50 -8.74 0.36
N THR A 38 -5.69 -8.64 -0.24
CA THR A 38 -6.64 -9.75 -0.34
C THR A 38 -6.68 -10.23 -1.78
N SER A 39 -6.51 -11.54 -1.98
CA SER A 39 -6.56 -12.14 -3.31
C SER A 39 -7.92 -12.79 -3.58
N PHE A 40 -8.49 -12.52 -4.74
CA PHE A 40 -9.71 -13.17 -5.23
C PHE A 40 -9.67 -13.31 -6.74
N ASP A 41 -10.45 -14.24 -7.28
CA ASP A 41 -10.46 -14.53 -8.71
C ASP A 41 -11.74 -13.97 -9.34
N ILE A 42 -11.62 -13.35 -10.53
CA ILE A 42 -12.75 -12.88 -11.33
C ILE A 42 -12.74 -13.55 -12.72
N PRO A 43 -13.90 -13.82 -13.34
CA PRO A 43 -13.95 -14.38 -14.68
C PRO A 43 -13.49 -13.36 -15.73
N LYS A 44 -12.76 -13.83 -16.75
CA LYS A 44 -12.40 -13.02 -17.93
C LYS A 44 -13.46 -13.15 -19.02
N LYS A 45 -13.69 -12.08 -19.78
CA LYS A 45 -14.60 -12.07 -20.95
C LYS A 45 -14.23 -13.12 -22.01
N THR A 46 -12.95 -13.41 -22.17
CA THR A 46 -12.41 -14.38 -23.14
C THR A 46 -12.35 -15.81 -22.61
N GLY A 47 -12.92 -16.08 -21.42
CA GLY A 47 -12.73 -17.34 -20.70
C GLY A 47 -11.50 -17.34 -19.79
N GLY A 48 -11.51 -18.27 -18.82
CA GLY A 48 -10.52 -18.36 -17.75
C GLY A 48 -10.75 -17.37 -16.60
N VAL A 49 -9.82 -17.36 -15.64
CA VAL A 49 -9.86 -16.50 -14.45
C VAL A 49 -8.73 -15.47 -14.45
N ARG A 50 -8.98 -14.32 -13.82
CA ARG A 50 -7.97 -13.33 -13.45
C ARG A 50 -7.90 -13.28 -11.94
N LYS A 51 -6.72 -13.60 -11.38
CA LYS A 51 -6.43 -13.34 -9.97
C LYS A 51 -6.23 -11.84 -9.75
N ILE A 52 -6.98 -11.27 -8.82
CA ILE A 52 -6.89 -9.89 -8.36
C ILE A 52 -6.21 -9.90 -7.00
N ASN A 53 -5.24 -9.01 -6.80
CA ASN A 53 -4.67 -8.71 -5.49
C ASN A 53 -5.07 -7.28 -5.13
N ALA A 54 -6.12 -7.12 -4.32
CA ALA A 54 -6.61 -5.80 -3.92
C ALA A 54 -5.95 -5.36 -2.61
N PRO A 55 -5.44 -4.13 -2.49
CA PRO A 55 -4.92 -3.62 -1.23
C PRO A 55 -6.05 -3.49 -0.20
N VAL A 56 -5.75 -3.79 1.06
CA VAL A 56 -6.64 -3.48 2.20
C VAL A 56 -6.75 -1.96 2.39
N ASP A 57 -7.83 -1.50 3.03
CA ASP A 57 -8.14 -0.08 3.15
C ASP A 57 -6.98 0.75 3.73
N GLU A 58 -6.26 0.25 4.72
CA GLU A 58 -5.15 1.01 5.30
C GLU A 58 -3.96 1.19 4.35
N LEU A 59 -3.73 0.23 3.45
CA LEU A 59 -2.71 0.34 2.40
C LEU A 59 -3.22 1.22 1.26
N LYS A 60 -4.49 1.09 0.90
CA LYS A 60 -5.15 1.87 -0.16
C LYS A 60 -5.06 3.37 0.10
N GLU A 61 -5.25 3.81 1.35
CA GLU A 61 -5.11 5.22 1.73
C GLU A 61 -3.69 5.75 1.53
N ILE A 62 -2.66 4.93 1.73
CA ILE A 62 -1.25 5.31 1.52
C ILE A 62 -0.93 5.41 0.02
N GLN A 63 -1.50 4.52 -0.80
CA GLN A 63 -1.23 4.43 -2.25
C GLN A 63 -2.04 5.40 -3.11
N LYS A 64 -2.94 6.18 -2.51
CA LYS A 64 -3.85 7.09 -3.24
C LYS A 64 -3.18 8.38 -3.71
N ASN A 65 -2.05 8.76 -3.09
CA ASN A 65 -1.30 9.99 -3.34
C ASN A 65 -0.14 9.76 -4.32
#